data_AF-A0AAU6KCE9-F1
#
_entry.id   AF-A0AAU6KCE9-F1
#
_cell.length_a   1.000
_cell.length_b   1.000
_cell.length_c   1.000
_cell.angle_alpha   90.00
_cell.angle_beta   90.00
_cell.angle_gamma   90.00
#
_symmetry.space_group_name_H-M   'P 1'
#
loop_
_entity.id
_entity.type
_entity.pdbx_description
1 polymer ?
#
loop_
_entity_poly.entity_id
_entity_poly.type
_entity_poly.pdbx_seq_one_letter_code
_entity_poly.pdbx_strand_id
1 'polypeptide(L)'
;MTSATSTRRGRRAPQQEEGPSGRRTSVAPASPVAASPRTLPRPGSLGPVRLQQLILVELAAAVMLAAWVADTSWLLAPAGAVAALLLLLAVLRRGRRPLPEWFETTRALRQRRRDAKLPVPPGTDAMLAPLLECDPALRTYGFVSRDDRSIGMIGDGTFLTAVLFVQPGDQPLRPESAGRQLPLQLIHGALEVDGIRLASAQVVQHTQPAPAPHLPQQAVAARSYGPLQAKAGSPALRLTWVALKLDPELCPEAVQARGDGVPGAQRALLRVADQLASRLTGAGFKATLLDENELVQALATSSCLNPRANAQHAQDGRQPQRRTVESVRSWRVDDRWHTTYWLSRWPQLGDGGVALPELITRFTSLPVLATTFSVTLGRAGSRGVSLTGHIRVTARGESELGEVGRELERAASAAKAGLVRLDREQVPGALATLPLGGTY
;
A
#
# COMPACT_ATOMS: atom_id res chain seq x y z
N MET A 1 -49.63 -8.40 -76.13
CA MET A 1 -51.05 -8.20 -75.78
C MET A 1 -51.25 -8.52 -74.31
N THR A 2 -51.42 -7.45 -73.52
CA THR A 2 -52.26 -7.31 -72.31
C THR A 2 -52.51 -8.51 -71.36
N SER A 3 -52.05 -8.32 -70.11
CA SER A 3 -52.77 -8.49 -68.81
C SER A 3 -53.17 -9.91 -68.35
N ALA A 4 -53.15 -10.35 -67.07
CA ALA A 4 -53.07 -9.69 -65.76
C ALA A 4 -52.64 -10.68 -64.63
N THR A 5 -51.96 -10.13 -63.63
CA THR A 5 -52.09 -10.28 -62.15
C THR A 5 -52.50 -11.63 -61.50
N SER A 6 -51.67 -12.12 -60.55
CA SER A 6 -52.11 -12.37 -59.16
C SER A 6 -50.97 -12.84 -58.25
N THR A 7 -50.83 -12.13 -57.14
CA THR A 7 -49.82 -12.18 -56.08
C THR A 7 -50.00 -13.32 -55.07
N ARG A 8 -48.89 -13.87 -54.60
CA ARG A 8 -48.76 -15.01 -53.67
C ARG A 8 -48.87 -14.57 -52.21
N ARG A 9 -49.75 -15.26 -51.45
CA ARG A 9 -49.97 -15.20 -50.00
C ARG A 9 -48.69 -15.36 -49.17
N GLY A 10 -48.37 -14.36 -48.35
CA GLY A 10 -47.42 -14.44 -47.23
C GLY A 10 -48.14 -14.76 -45.92
N ARG A 11 -47.58 -15.69 -45.16
CA ARG A 11 -48.08 -16.27 -43.90
C ARG A 11 -47.81 -15.31 -42.73
N ARG A 12 -48.87 -14.92 -42.00
CA ARG A 12 -48.83 -14.12 -40.76
C ARG A 12 -48.13 -14.90 -39.63
N ALA A 13 -47.19 -14.24 -38.94
CA ALA A 13 -46.77 -14.54 -37.58
C ALA A 13 -47.27 -13.41 -36.65
N PRO A 14 -47.54 -13.68 -35.36
CA PRO A 14 -48.29 -12.75 -34.52
C PRO A 14 -47.43 -11.60 -33.97
N GLN A 15 -48.12 -10.48 -33.89
CA GLN A 15 -47.77 -9.17 -33.37
C GLN A 15 -47.40 -9.28 -31.88
N GLN A 16 -46.16 -8.96 -31.53
CA GLN A 16 -45.73 -8.72 -30.16
C GLN A 16 -45.76 -7.21 -29.91
N GLU A 17 -46.54 -6.82 -28.92
CA GLU A 17 -46.82 -5.45 -28.51
C GLU A 17 -45.54 -4.67 -28.15
N GLU A 18 -45.40 -3.50 -28.77
CA GLU A 18 -44.38 -2.50 -28.44
C GLU A 18 -44.68 -1.90 -27.06
N GLY A 19 -43.91 -2.33 -26.05
CA GLY A 19 -43.80 -1.61 -24.78
C GLY A 19 -43.03 -0.28 -24.97
N PRO A 20 -43.35 0.77 -24.19
CA PRO A 20 -42.76 2.08 -24.40
C PRO A 20 -41.25 2.07 -24.15
N SER A 21 -40.52 2.59 -25.13
CA SER A 21 -39.08 2.78 -25.15
C SER A 21 -38.59 3.49 -23.89
N GLY A 22 -38.11 2.70 -22.92
CA GLY A 22 -37.40 3.16 -21.75
C GLY A 22 -36.06 3.73 -22.19
N ARG A 23 -36.03 5.05 -22.40
CA ARG A 23 -34.83 5.86 -22.61
C ARG A 23 -33.89 5.59 -21.43
N ARG A 24 -32.92 4.68 -21.60
CA ARG A 24 -31.79 4.52 -20.68
C ARG A 24 -31.04 5.85 -20.69
N THR A 25 -31.28 6.66 -19.68
CA THR A 25 -30.44 7.80 -19.34
C THR A 25 -29.06 7.24 -19.06
N SER A 26 -28.19 7.29 -20.07
CA SER A 26 -26.75 7.17 -19.88
C SER A 26 -26.37 8.29 -18.92
N VAL A 27 -26.13 7.93 -17.67
CA VAL A 27 -25.56 8.85 -16.67
C VAL A 27 -24.17 9.18 -17.19
N ALA A 28 -24.01 10.40 -17.72
CA ALA A 28 -22.71 10.91 -18.10
C ALA A 28 -21.75 10.78 -16.90
N PRO A 29 -20.49 10.36 -17.10
CA PRO A 29 -19.54 10.26 -16.01
C PRO A 29 -19.42 11.65 -15.35
N ALA A 30 -19.67 11.71 -14.05
CA ALA A 30 -19.52 12.93 -13.27
C ALA A 30 -18.11 13.49 -13.46
N SER A 31 -18.00 14.79 -13.75
CA SER A 31 -16.71 15.48 -13.85
C SER A 31 -15.90 15.29 -12.58
N PRO A 32 -14.57 15.14 -12.68
CA PRO A 32 -13.72 14.85 -11.53
C PRO A 32 -13.70 16.03 -10.54
N VAL A 33 -14.47 15.90 -9.46
CA VAL A 33 -14.52 16.88 -8.37
C VAL A 33 -13.14 16.98 -7.71
N ALA A 34 -12.64 18.21 -7.58
CA ALA A 34 -11.41 18.49 -6.85
C ALA A 34 -11.51 18.00 -5.40
N ALA A 35 -10.59 17.14 -5.00
CA ALA A 35 -10.47 16.64 -3.63
C ALA A 35 -9.20 17.20 -3.00
N SER A 36 -9.34 17.81 -1.84
CA SER A 36 -8.22 18.18 -0.97
C SER A 36 -8.25 17.26 0.25
N PRO A 37 -7.56 16.10 0.22
CA PRO A 37 -7.54 15.19 1.35
C PRO A 37 -7.04 15.92 2.59
N ARG A 38 -7.83 15.92 3.66
CA ARG A 38 -7.36 16.41 4.95
C ARG A 38 -6.38 15.39 5.50
N THR A 39 -5.23 15.88 5.95
CA THR A 39 -4.24 15.03 6.62
C THR A 39 -4.81 14.59 7.95
N LEU A 40 -5.17 13.31 8.04
CA LEU A 40 -5.44 12.71 9.33
C LEU A 40 -4.11 12.49 10.06
N PRO A 41 -4.12 12.64 11.39
CA PRO A 41 -2.99 12.24 12.19
C PRO A 41 -2.65 10.77 11.89
N ARG A 42 -1.36 10.43 11.72
CA ARG A 42 -0.95 9.06 11.39
C ARG A 42 -1.56 8.08 12.39
N PRO A 43 -2.17 6.97 11.93
CA PRO A 43 -2.55 5.88 12.83
C PRO A 43 -1.31 5.44 13.62
N GLY A 44 -1.33 5.63 14.93
CA GLY A 44 -0.21 5.31 15.82
C GLY A 44 0.90 6.37 15.98
N SER A 45 0.89 7.51 15.27
CA SER A 45 1.92 8.55 15.50
C SER A 45 1.39 9.93 15.92
N LEU A 46 0.08 10.06 16.10
CA LEU A 46 -0.54 11.26 16.67
C LEU A 46 -1.74 10.85 17.53
N GLY A 47 -1.44 10.28 18.70
CA GLY A 47 -2.41 9.79 19.68
C GLY A 47 -1.95 9.82 21.14
N PRO A 48 -0.63 9.94 21.44
CA PRO A 48 -0.20 10.24 22.79
C PRO A 48 0.74 11.45 22.93
N VAL A 49 1.23 12.13 21.89
CA VAL A 49 2.28 13.17 22.07
C VAL A 49 1.75 14.47 22.68
N ARG A 50 0.59 14.97 22.22
CA ARG A 50 -0.08 16.09 22.92
C ARG A 50 -0.47 15.68 24.33
N LEU A 51 -0.90 14.43 24.51
CA LEU A 51 -1.29 13.91 25.81
C LEU A 51 -0.09 13.75 26.75
N GLN A 52 1.04 13.22 26.29
CA GLN A 52 2.28 13.05 27.05
C GLN A 52 2.92 14.41 27.36
N GLN A 53 2.91 15.35 26.41
CA GLN A 53 3.36 16.72 26.68
C GLN A 53 2.44 17.41 27.69
N LEU A 54 1.13 17.25 27.56
CA LEU A 54 0.15 17.74 28.54
C LEU A 54 0.38 17.08 29.90
N ILE A 55 0.58 15.76 29.97
CA ILE A 55 0.89 15.04 31.20
C ILE A 55 2.19 15.54 31.81
N LEU A 56 3.25 15.78 31.03
CA LEU A 56 4.52 16.31 31.56
C LEU A 56 4.33 17.73 32.13
N VAL A 57 3.52 18.55 31.47
CA VAL A 57 3.17 19.90 31.94
C VAL A 57 2.29 19.83 33.19
N GLU A 58 1.28 18.96 33.22
CA GLU A 58 0.41 18.70 34.36
C GLU A 58 1.19 18.15 35.55
N LEU A 59 2.13 17.23 35.32
CA LEU A 59 3.02 16.68 36.36
C LEU A 59 3.94 17.78 36.92
N ALA A 60 4.49 18.64 36.05
CA ALA A 60 5.28 19.78 36.49
C ALA A 60 4.46 20.75 37.35
N ALA A 61 3.21 21.03 36.96
CA ALA A 61 2.29 21.84 37.74
C ALA A 61 1.91 21.17 39.08
N ALA A 62 1.66 19.86 39.08
CA ALA A 62 1.33 19.09 40.27
C ALA A 62 2.50 19.04 41.28
N VAL A 63 3.74 18.87 40.80
CA VAL A 63 4.95 18.92 41.63
C VAL A 63 5.11 20.30 42.28
N MET A 64 4.87 21.38 41.53
CA MET A 64 4.90 22.75 42.07
C MET A 64 3.78 23.00 43.08
N LEU A 65 2.56 22.55 42.79
CA LEU A 65 1.41 22.66 43.70
C LEU A 65 1.63 21.88 45.00
N ALA A 66 2.14 20.65 44.93
CA ALA A 66 2.42 19.84 46.10
C ALA A 66 3.50 20.47 47.00
N ALA A 67 4.56 21.02 46.40
CA ALA A 67 5.60 21.72 47.15
C ALA A 67 5.09 23.02 47.80
N TRP A 68 4.16 23.72 47.14
CA TRP A 68 3.52 24.91 47.68
C TRP A 68 2.58 24.59 48.85
N VAL A 69 1.73 23.57 48.72
CA VAL A 69 0.77 23.15 49.78
C VAL A 69 1.48 22.61 51.02
N ALA A 70 2.68 22.04 50.89
CA ALA A 70 3.44 21.52 52.01
C ALA A 70 4.05 22.60 52.92
N ASP A 71 3.91 23.90 52.60
CA ASP A 71 4.43 25.07 53.35
C ASP A 71 5.90 24.95 53.78
N THR A 72 6.66 24.12 53.06
CA THR A 72 8.02 23.76 53.39
C THR A 72 8.94 24.43 52.37
N SER A 73 9.37 25.64 52.69
CA SER A 73 10.08 26.55 51.78
C SER A 73 11.38 25.98 51.19
N TRP A 74 12.05 25.04 51.86
CA TRP A 74 13.26 24.39 51.33
C TRP A 74 12.98 23.37 50.21
N LEU A 75 11.75 22.85 50.09
CA LEU A 75 11.35 21.88 49.05
C LEU A 75 11.02 22.54 47.70
N LEU A 76 10.83 23.87 47.66
CA LEU A 76 10.51 24.60 46.42
C LEU A 76 11.65 24.59 45.41
N ALA A 77 12.90 24.67 45.87
CA ALA A 77 14.07 24.63 44.99
C ALA A 77 14.23 23.28 44.24
N PRO A 78 14.21 22.10 44.91
CA PRO A 78 14.26 20.82 44.21
C PRO A 78 13.00 20.56 43.37
N ALA A 79 11.81 20.95 43.84
CA ALA A 79 10.57 20.82 43.06
C ALA A 79 10.63 21.67 41.76
N GLY A 80 11.14 22.89 41.84
CA GLY A 80 11.35 23.76 40.69
C GLY A 80 12.35 23.18 39.69
N ALA A 81 13.44 22.56 40.16
CA ALA A 81 14.40 21.88 39.29
C ALA A 81 13.77 20.69 38.54
N VAL A 82 12.94 19.89 39.22
CA VAL A 82 12.21 18.77 38.61
C VAL A 82 11.17 19.27 37.60
N ALA A 83 10.38 20.29 37.96
CA ALA A 83 9.41 20.90 37.05
C ALA A 83 10.10 21.50 35.81
N ALA A 84 11.21 22.20 35.99
CA ALA A 84 12.02 22.73 34.89
C ALA A 84 12.54 21.61 33.98
N LEU A 85 13.03 20.50 34.55
CA LEU A 85 13.47 19.34 33.78
C LEU A 85 12.34 18.69 32.99
N LEU A 86 11.14 18.54 33.58
CA LEU A 86 9.97 17.99 32.90
C LEU A 86 9.51 18.87 31.74
N LEU A 87 9.49 20.19 31.93
CA LEU A 87 9.20 21.16 30.87
C LEU A 87 10.27 21.14 29.79
N LEU A 88 11.55 21.05 30.18
CA LEU A 88 12.67 20.92 29.25
C LEU A 88 12.52 19.66 28.39
N LEU A 89 12.16 18.52 28.98
CA LEU A 89 11.89 17.27 28.26
C LEU A 89 10.66 17.36 27.34
N ALA A 90 9.63 18.11 27.73
CA ALA A 90 8.44 18.33 26.90
C ALA A 90 8.74 19.20 25.66
N VAL A 91 9.65 20.17 25.79
CA VAL A 91 10.00 21.14 24.73
C VAL A 91 11.21 20.71 23.89
N LEU A 92 12.16 19.95 24.47
CA LEU A 92 13.36 19.50 23.77
C LEU A 92 13.01 18.63 22.58
N ARG A 93 13.52 19.06 21.42
CA ARG A 93 13.40 18.35 20.15
C ARG A 93 14.77 17.85 19.75
N ARG A 94 14.88 16.56 19.43
CA ARG A 94 16.11 16.00 18.85
C ARG A 94 15.91 15.89 17.34
N GLY A 95 16.44 16.87 16.61
CA GLY A 95 16.20 17.02 15.17
C GLY A 95 14.77 17.51 14.90
N ARG A 96 14.06 16.86 13.96
CA ARG A 96 12.68 17.24 13.56
C ARG A 96 11.58 16.57 14.39
N ARG A 97 11.91 15.78 15.42
CA ARG A 97 10.93 15.05 16.25
C ARG A 97 11.08 15.36 17.74
N PRO A 98 9.98 15.38 18.51
CA PRO A 98 10.02 15.45 19.97
C PRO A 98 10.74 14.22 20.55
N LEU A 99 11.41 14.40 21.69
CA LEU A 99 12.22 13.34 22.33
C LEU A 99 11.45 12.04 22.64
N PRO A 100 10.19 12.06 23.13
CA PRO A 100 9.45 10.83 23.40
C PRO A 100 9.24 9.96 22.16
N GLU A 101 8.84 10.57 21.04
CA GLU A 101 8.66 9.87 19.76
C GLU A 101 9.98 9.29 19.24
N TRP A 102 11.09 10.01 19.42
CA TRP A 102 12.42 9.51 19.10
C TRP A 102 12.79 8.30 19.95
N PHE A 103 12.45 8.30 21.24
CA PHE A 103 12.72 7.18 22.15
C PHE A 103 11.88 5.96 21.82
N GLU A 104 10.57 6.12 21.58
CA GLU A 104 9.65 5.04 21.21
C GLU A 104 10.11 4.35 19.92
N THR A 105 10.36 5.11 18.85
CA THR A 105 10.85 4.56 17.58
C THR A 105 12.22 3.91 17.70
N THR A 106 13.11 4.43 18.56
CA THR A 106 14.42 3.83 18.83
C THR A 106 14.29 2.53 19.63
N ARG A 107 13.40 2.47 20.63
CA ARG A 107 13.13 1.26 21.41
C ARG A 107 12.52 0.18 20.51
N ALA A 108 11.54 0.54 19.68
CA ALA A 108 10.91 -0.38 18.73
C ALA A 108 11.94 -0.97 17.74
N LEU A 109 12.84 -0.14 17.19
CA LEU A 109 13.93 -0.63 16.33
C LEU A 109 14.88 -1.57 17.09
N ARG A 110 15.24 -1.24 18.33
CA ARG A 110 16.10 -2.11 19.15
C ARG A 110 15.43 -3.46 19.44
N GLN A 111 14.12 -3.45 19.69
CA GLN A 111 13.34 -4.66 19.90
C GLN A 111 13.31 -5.51 18.63
N ARG A 112 12.94 -4.94 17.48
CA ARG A 112 12.97 -5.68 16.20
C ARG A 112 14.34 -6.23 15.86
N ARG A 113 15.43 -5.53 16.19
CA ARG A 113 16.81 -6.04 16.03
C ARG A 113 17.17 -7.18 16.99
N ARG A 114 16.50 -7.28 18.14
CA ARG A 114 16.64 -8.43 19.04
C ARG A 114 15.81 -9.60 18.53
N ASP A 115 14.58 -9.35 18.14
CA ASP A 115 13.66 -10.37 17.61
C ASP A 115 14.19 -10.96 16.30
N ALA A 116 14.86 -10.13 15.49
CA ALA A 116 15.62 -10.52 14.30
C ALA A 116 16.71 -11.58 14.55
N LYS A 117 17.11 -11.84 15.80
CA LYS A 117 18.07 -12.90 16.12
C LYS A 117 17.41 -14.28 16.22
N LEU A 118 16.08 -14.34 16.25
CA LEU A 118 15.35 -15.59 16.27
C LEU A 118 15.44 -16.25 14.88
N PRO A 119 15.66 -17.58 14.81
CA PRO A 119 15.70 -18.29 13.55
C PRO A 119 14.31 -18.34 12.91
N VAL A 120 14.27 -18.26 11.57
CA VAL A 120 13.06 -18.53 10.80
C VAL A 120 12.75 -20.03 10.90
N PRO A 121 11.47 -20.45 11.03
CA PRO A 121 11.11 -21.86 11.06
C PRO A 121 11.71 -22.66 9.89
N PRO A 122 12.29 -23.85 10.16
CA PRO A 122 12.86 -24.68 9.11
C PRO A 122 11.77 -25.13 8.12
N GLY A 123 12.12 -25.25 6.84
CA GLY A 123 11.18 -25.63 5.77
C GLY A 123 10.37 -24.47 5.19
N THR A 124 10.63 -23.22 5.61
CA THR A 124 10.07 -22.02 4.96
C THR A 124 10.60 -21.89 3.53
N ASP A 125 9.72 -21.60 2.57
CA ASP A 125 10.11 -21.26 1.19
C ASP A 125 11.14 -20.12 1.18
N ALA A 126 12.24 -20.28 0.43
CA ALA A 126 13.27 -19.28 0.25
C ALA A 126 12.72 -17.91 -0.21
N MET A 127 11.63 -17.90 -1.00
CA MET A 127 10.98 -16.66 -1.45
C MET A 127 10.17 -15.97 -0.34
N LEU A 128 9.62 -16.74 0.60
CA LEU A 128 8.82 -16.22 1.71
C LEU A 128 9.69 -15.86 2.92
N ALA A 129 10.87 -16.47 3.07
CA ALA A 129 11.74 -16.28 4.23
C ALA A 129 12.04 -14.81 4.58
N PRO A 130 12.41 -13.91 3.63
CA PRO A 130 12.64 -12.50 3.97
C PRO A 130 11.41 -11.77 4.54
N LEU A 131 10.20 -12.20 4.15
CA LEU A 131 8.96 -11.65 4.70
C LEU A 131 8.75 -12.13 6.14
N LEU A 132 8.95 -13.42 6.41
CA LEU A 132 8.84 -13.98 7.78
C LEU A 132 9.93 -13.48 8.73
N GLU A 133 11.11 -13.12 8.21
CA GLU A 133 12.15 -12.44 8.99
C GLU A 133 11.74 -11.02 9.43
N CYS A 134 10.81 -10.39 8.72
CA CYS A 134 10.28 -9.08 9.02
C CYS A 134 9.05 -9.15 9.94
N ASP A 135 8.17 -10.12 9.68
CA ASP A 135 7.00 -10.41 10.48
C ASP A 135 6.77 -11.93 10.56
N PRO A 136 7.15 -12.59 11.66
CA PRO A 136 7.05 -14.03 11.82
C PRO A 136 5.63 -14.54 12.04
N ALA A 137 4.65 -13.64 12.26
CA ALA A 137 3.26 -14.05 12.44
C ALA A 137 2.57 -14.38 11.10
N LEU A 138 3.09 -13.85 9.99
CA LEU A 138 2.51 -14.04 8.67
C LEU A 138 2.58 -15.49 8.20
N ARG A 139 1.49 -15.93 7.54
CA ARG A 139 1.32 -17.27 6.97
C ARG A 139 0.54 -17.17 5.67
N THR A 140 0.87 -18.02 4.72
CA THR A 140 0.08 -18.21 3.50
C THR A 140 -0.99 -19.27 3.73
N TYR A 141 -2.10 -19.14 3.01
CA TYR A 141 -3.22 -20.06 3.03
C TYR A 141 -3.68 -20.32 1.61
N GLY A 142 -3.73 -21.59 1.21
CA GLY A 142 -4.43 -22.03 0.01
C GLY A 142 -5.92 -22.24 0.29
N PHE A 143 -6.77 -21.72 -0.58
CA PHE A 143 -8.21 -21.98 -0.56
C PHE A 143 -8.65 -22.45 -1.95
N VAL A 144 -9.34 -23.60 -2.01
CA VAL A 144 -9.92 -24.11 -3.25
C VAL A 144 -11.41 -23.76 -3.26
N SER A 145 -11.81 -22.98 -4.27
CA SER A 145 -13.21 -22.63 -4.50
C SER A 145 -14.01 -23.84 -4.99
N ARG A 146 -15.35 -23.70 -5.00
CA ARG A 146 -16.26 -24.73 -5.53
C ARG A 146 -16.00 -25.05 -7.01
N ASP A 147 -15.49 -24.08 -7.75
CA ASP A 147 -15.16 -24.21 -9.18
C ASP A 147 -13.72 -24.73 -9.43
N ASP A 148 -13.12 -25.39 -8.44
CA ASP A 148 -11.74 -25.93 -8.47
C ASP A 148 -10.64 -24.88 -8.75
N ARG A 149 -10.95 -23.61 -8.50
CA ARG A 149 -9.98 -22.50 -8.55
C ARG A 149 -9.20 -22.45 -7.25
N SER A 150 -7.87 -22.49 -7.33
CA SER A 150 -6.98 -22.23 -6.18
C SER A 150 -6.79 -20.73 -5.98
N ILE A 151 -6.88 -20.29 -4.73
CA ILE A 151 -6.71 -18.89 -4.31
C ILE A 151 -5.70 -18.85 -3.17
N GLY A 152 -4.69 -18.00 -3.30
CA GLY A 152 -3.73 -17.68 -2.27
C GLY A 152 -4.22 -16.54 -1.39
N MET A 153 -4.10 -16.73 -0.08
CA MET A 153 -4.34 -15.68 0.92
C MET A 153 -3.15 -15.59 1.88
N ILE A 154 -2.96 -14.43 2.51
CA ILE A 154 -1.93 -14.21 3.52
C ILE A 154 -2.52 -13.53 4.75
N GLY A 155 -2.10 -13.93 5.94
CA GLY A 155 -2.62 -13.39 7.20
C GLY A 155 -1.75 -13.77 8.39
N ASP A 156 -2.03 -13.18 9.55
CA ASP A 156 -1.34 -13.46 10.82
C ASP A 156 -2.18 -14.31 11.80
N GLY A 157 -3.36 -14.74 11.36
CA GLY A 157 -4.37 -15.42 12.17
C GLY A 157 -5.48 -14.51 12.71
N THR A 158 -5.27 -13.19 12.73
CA THR A 158 -6.29 -12.19 13.08
C THR A 158 -6.98 -11.61 11.84
N PHE A 159 -6.25 -11.53 10.73
CA PHE A 159 -6.80 -11.06 9.45
C PHE A 159 -6.44 -12.01 8.30
N LEU A 160 -7.13 -11.85 7.17
CA LEU A 160 -6.80 -12.49 5.90
C LEU A 160 -6.75 -11.44 4.78
N THR A 161 -5.78 -11.56 3.90
CA THR A 161 -5.62 -10.72 2.72
C THR A 161 -5.59 -11.57 1.46
N ALA A 162 -6.37 -11.17 0.45
CA ALA A 162 -6.33 -11.73 -0.90
C ALA A 162 -5.81 -10.67 -1.87
N VAL A 163 -5.06 -11.10 -2.89
CA VAL A 163 -4.37 -10.19 -3.81
C VAL A 163 -4.83 -10.44 -5.24
N LEU A 164 -5.23 -9.36 -5.91
CA LEU A 164 -5.51 -9.35 -7.34
C LEU A 164 -4.33 -8.73 -8.08
N PHE A 165 -3.85 -9.38 -9.14
CA PHE A 165 -2.98 -8.77 -10.13
C PHE A 165 -3.83 -8.08 -11.20
N VAL A 166 -3.61 -6.78 -11.39
CA VAL A 166 -4.43 -5.94 -12.25
C VAL A 166 -3.60 -5.40 -13.39
N GLN A 167 -4.05 -5.65 -14.61
CA GLN A 167 -3.43 -5.18 -15.85
C GLN A 167 -4.45 -4.36 -16.64
N PRO A 168 -4.02 -3.30 -17.35
CA PRO A 168 -4.88 -2.68 -18.34
C PRO A 168 -5.25 -3.72 -19.40
N GLY A 169 -6.51 -3.72 -19.87
CA GLY A 169 -6.92 -4.61 -20.96
C GLY A 169 -6.18 -4.28 -22.25
N ASP A 170 -5.94 -5.32 -23.08
CA ASP A 170 -5.26 -5.16 -24.37
C ASP A 170 -6.05 -4.20 -25.28
N GLN A 171 -5.41 -3.10 -25.65
CA GLN A 171 -5.91 -2.18 -26.67
C GLN A 171 -4.80 -1.90 -27.68
N PRO A 172 -5.15 -1.69 -28.96
CA PRO A 172 -4.17 -1.28 -29.96
C PRO A 172 -3.45 -0.01 -29.50
N LEU A 173 -2.13 0.05 -29.72
CA LEU A 173 -1.24 1.15 -29.35
C LEU A 173 -1.84 2.49 -29.83
N ARG A 174 -2.53 3.19 -28.94
CA ARG A 174 -2.98 4.57 -29.16
C ARG A 174 -2.02 5.50 -28.43
N PRO A 175 -1.65 6.65 -29.03
CA PRO A 175 -0.70 7.62 -28.45
C PRO A 175 -1.25 8.39 -27.24
N GLU A 176 -2.32 7.93 -26.58
CA GLU A 176 -2.79 8.56 -25.35
C GLU A 176 -1.85 8.19 -24.20
N SER A 177 -0.99 9.15 -23.85
CA SER A 177 0.11 9.10 -22.88
C SER A 177 -0.26 8.73 -21.43
N ALA A 178 -1.49 8.31 -21.15
CA ALA A 178 -1.90 7.84 -19.83
C ALA A 178 -2.62 6.50 -20.00
N GLY A 179 -1.91 5.40 -19.72
CA GLY A 179 -2.53 4.08 -19.62
C GLY A 179 -3.79 4.13 -18.75
N ARG A 180 -4.79 3.32 -19.09
CA ARG A 180 -6.11 3.33 -18.45
C ARG A 180 -5.98 3.38 -16.93
N GLN A 181 -6.57 4.41 -16.34
CA GLN A 181 -6.38 4.74 -14.93
C GLN A 181 -7.17 3.78 -14.04
N LEU A 182 -6.52 3.23 -13.01
CA LEU A 182 -7.19 2.32 -12.09
C LEU A 182 -8.30 3.09 -11.34
N PRO A 183 -9.57 2.68 -11.45
CA PRO A 183 -10.69 3.42 -10.89
C PRO A 183 -10.75 3.23 -9.37
N LEU A 184 -10.11 4.12 -8.60
CA LEU A 184 -10.09 4.06 -7.14
C LEU A 184 -11.48 4.00 -6.49
N GLN A 185 -12.51 4.55 -7.15
CA GLN A 185 -13.89 4.47 -6.69
C GLN A 185 -14.42 3.03 -6.66
N LEU A 186 -14.00 2.17 -7.59
CA LEU A 186 -14.38 0.75 -7.56
C LEU A 186 -13.70 0.02 -6.40
N ILE A 187 -12.46 0.39 -6.08
CA ILE A 187 -11.69 -0.18 -4.97
C ILE A 187 -12.26 0.27 -3.64
N HIS A 188 -12.61 1.56 -3.50
CA HIS A 188 -13.34 2.06 -2.35
C HIS A 188 -14.68 1.34 -2.17
N GLY A 189 -15.42 1.12 -3.27
CA GLY A 189 -16.66 0.35 -3.27
C GLY A 189 -16.51 -1.13 -2.92
N ALA A 190 -15.29 -1.66 -2.83
CA ALA A 190 -15.02 -3.01 -2.33
C ALA A 190 -14.86 -3.07 -0.81
N LEU A 191 -14.74 -1.93 -0.11
CA LEU A 191 -14.60 -1.90 1.35
C LEU A 191 -15.86 -2.41 2.09
N GLU A 192 -17.03 -2.40 1.44
CA GLU A 192 -18.26 -2.98 1.98
C GLU A 192 -19.07 -3.61 0.84
N VAL A 193 -19.30 -4.92 0.93
CA VAL A 193 -19.99 -5.72 -0.08
C VAL A 193 -20.81 -6.79 0.62
N ASP A 194 -22.11 -6.87 0.37
CA ASP A 194 -23.00 -7.93 0.90
C ASP A 194 -22.85 -8.17 2.42
N GLY A 195 -22.75 -7.09 3.19
CA GLY A 195 -22.55 -7.13 4.65
C GLY A 195 -21.12 -7.47 5.11
N ILE A 196 -20.21 -7.77 4.17
CA ILE A 196 -18.79 -8.01 4.45
C ILE A 196 -18.08 -6.65 4.49
N ARG A 197 -17.36 -6.39 5.58
CA ARG A 197 -16.61 -5.15 5.79
C ARG A 197 -15.12 -5.44 5.77
N LEU A 198 -14.41 -4.86 4.80
CA LEU A 198 -12.95 -4.95 4.77
C LEU A 198 -12.35 -3.95 5.75
N ALA A 199 -11.24 -4.36 6.37
CA ALA A 199 -10.41 -3.45 7.17
C ALA A 199 -9.77 -2.39 6.26
N SER A 200 -9.31 -2.81 5.07
CA SER A 200 -8.66 -1.93 4.10
C SER A 200 -8.59 -2.55 2.71
N ALA A 201 -8.40 -1.69 1.71
CA ALA A 201 -8.06 -2.07 0.35
C ALA A 201 -6.80 -1.31 -0.06
N GLN A 202 -5.76 -2.02 -0.47
CA GLN A 202 -4.46 -1.45 -0.78
C GLN A 202 -4.15 -1.62 -2.27
N VAL A 203 -3.72 -0.55 -2.91
CA VAL A 203 -3.19 -0.57 -4.28
C VAL A 203 -1.68 -0.43 -4.21
N VAL A 204 -0.96 -1.41 -4.76
CA VAL A 204 0.50 -1.40 -4.83
C VAL A 204 0.93 -1.37 -6.29
N GLN A 205 1.63 -0.32 -6.69
CA GLN A 205 2.24 -0.19 -8.00
C GLN A 205 3.76 -0.31 -7.86
N HIS A 206 4.35 -1.31 -8.52
CA HIS A 206 5.79 -1.49 -8.58
C HIS A 206 6.30 -1.19 -9.98
N THR A 207 7.33 -0.35 -10.05
CA THR A 207 7.93 0.07 -11.31
C THR A 207 9.42 -0.18 -11.36
N GLN A 208 9.89 -0.48 -12.56
CA GLN A 208 11.32 -0.49 -12.90
C GLN A 208 11.53 0.43 -14.09
N PRO A 209 12.48 1.38 -14.03
CA PRO A 209 12.67 2.35 -15.10
C PRO A 209 13.27 1.72 -16.35
N ALA A 210 13.01 2.35 -17.50
CA ALA A 210 13.73 2.13 -18.75
C ALA A 210 14.57 3.38 -19.05
N PRO A 211 15.82 3.28 -19.52
CA PRO A 211 16.67 2.09 -19.47
C PRO A 211 16.98 1.70 -18.03
N ALA A 212 17.37 0.44 -17.82
CA ALA A 212 17.75 -0.01 -16.48
C ALA A 212 19.00 0.76 -16.00
N PRO A 213 19.05 1.27 -14.75
CA PRO A 213 20.08 2.23 -14.33
C PRO A 213 21.51 1.68 -14.32
N HIS A 214 21.63 0.35 -14.26
CA HIS A 214 22.91 -0.36 -14.24
C HIS A 214 23.51 -0.59 -15.64
N LEU A 215 22.81 -0.20 -16.70
CA LEU A 215 23.33 -0.34 -18.05
C LEU A 215 24.42 0.71 -18.32
N PRO A 216 25.55 0.34 -18.97
CA PRO A 216 26.54 1.30 -19.42
C PRO A 216 25.91 2.38 -20.32
N GLN A 217 26.37 3.62 -20.22
CA GLN A 217 25.85 4.73 -21.04
C GLN A 217 26.04 4.50 -22.55
N GLN A 218 27.02 3.68 -22.94
CA GLN A 218 27.27 3.32 -24.33
C GLN A 218 26.32 2.23 -24.85
N ALA A 219 25.55 1.56 -23.98
CA ALA A 219 24.63 0.52 -24.39
C ALA A 219 23.54 1.09 -25.31
N VAL A 220 23.22 0.35 -26.38
CA VAL A 220 22.20 0.74 -27.37
C VAL A 220 20.87 1.05 -26.68
N ALA A 221 20.45 0.20 -25.73
CA ALA A 221 19.22 0.43 -24.97
C ALA A 221 19.24 1.74 -24.17
N ALA A 222 20.38 2.10 -23.57
CA ALA A 222 20.50 3.34 -22.81
C ALA A 222 20.36 4.58 -23.71
N ARG A 223 21.01 4.56 -24.88
CA ARG A 223 20.95 5.65 -25.86
C ARG A 223 19.58 5.77 -26.55
N SER A 224 18.97 4.65 -26.88
CA SER A 224 17.67 4.62 -27.58
C SER A 224 16.50 4.98 -26.67
N TYR A 225 16.48 4.46 -25.44
CA TYR A 225 15.35 4.66 -24.52
C TYR A 225 15.53 5.83 -23.56
N GLY A 226 16.75 6.32 -23.33
CA GLY A 226 17.01 7.47 -22.44
C GLY A 226 16.20 8.72 -22.80
N PRO A 227 16.19 9.19 -24.06
CA PRO A 227 15.39 10.35 -24.46
C PRO A 227 13.87 10.14 -24.31
N LEU A 228 13.39 8.91 -24.51
CA LEU A 228 11.98 8.56 -24.32
C LEU A 228 11.60 8.58 -22.85
N GLN A 229 12.45 8.05 -21.97
CA GLN A 229 12.26 8.13 -20.52
C GLN A 229 12.23 9.57 -20.03
N ALA A 230 13.15 10.42 -20.52
CA ALA A 230 13.19 11.84 -20.14
C ALA A 230 11.92 12.60 -20.55
N LYS A 231 11.26 12.20 -21.64
CA LYS A 231 10.02 12.83 -22.14
C LYS A 231 8.76 12.25 -21.52
N ALA A 232 8.66 10.93 -21.43
CA ALA A 232 7.43 10.23 -21.07
C ALA A 232 7.41 9.73 -19.62
N GLY A 233 8.58 9.52 -18.99
CA GLY A 233 8.68 8.93 -17.65
C GLY A 233 8.15 7.49 -17.55
N SER A 234 7.83 6.85 -18.68
CA SER A 234 7.18 5.56 -18.75
C SER A 234 8.13 4.43 -18.34
N PRO A 235 7.87 3.71 -17.24
CA PRO A 235 8.76 2.66 -16.77
C PRO A 235 8.80 1.48 -17.76
N ALA A 236 9.90 0.71 -17.76
CA ALA A 236 10.04 -0.54 -18.52
C ALA A 236 9.02 -1.60 -18.03
N LEU A 237 8.82 -1.64 -16.72
CA LEU A 237 7.90 -2.56 -16.06
C LEU A 237 7.01 -1.76 -15.13
N ARG A 238 5.70 -2.03 -15.19
CA ARG A 238 4.70 -1.53 -14.25
C ARG A 238 3.78 -2.67 -13.85
N LEU A 239 3.91 -3.13 -12.62
CA LEU A 239 3.05 -4.15 -12.01
C LEU A 239 2.09 -3.47 -11.05
N THR A 240 0.82 -3.85 -11.08
CA THR A 240 -0.20 -3.32 -10.17
C THR A 240 -0.91 -4.46 -9.46
N TRP A 241 -0.90 -4.42 -8.13
CA TRP A 241 -1.64 -5.33 -7.28
C TRP A 241 -2.68 -4.58 -6.46
N VAL A 242 -3.81 -5.24 -6.21
CA VAL A 242 -4.84 -4.78 -5.29
C VAL A 242 -5.00 -5.83 -4.20
N ALA A 243 -4.62 -5.49 -2.97
CA ALA A 243 -4.72 -6.36 -1.81
C ALA A 243 -5.93 -5.97 -0.95
N LEU A 244 -6.81 -6.92 -0.66
CA LEU A 244 -8.03 -6.74 0.10
C LEU A 244 -7.87 -7.38 1.48
N LYS A 245 -7.87 -6.59 2.55
CA LYS A 245 -7.71 -7.08 3.93
C LYS A 245 -9.06 -7.23 4.60
N LEU A 246 -9.39 -8.45 5.00
CA LEU A 246 -10.53 -8.78 5.84
C LEU A 246 -10.06 -9.02 7.27
N ASP A 247 -10.67 -8.32 8.21
CA ASP A 247 -10.65 -8.65 9.62
C ASP A 247 -12.03 -9.28 9.95
N PRO A 248 -12.10 -10.58 10.29
CA PRO A 248 -13.35 -11.27 10.58
C PRO A 248 -14.17 -10.61 11.70
N GLU A 249 -13.53 -9.92 12.64
CA GLU A 249 -14.20 -9.25 13.76
C GLU A 249 -15.00 -8.02 13.31
N LEU A 250 -14.71 -7.45 12.12
CA LEU A 250 -15.46 -6.31 11.57
C LEU A 250 -16.80 -6.71 10.96
N CYS A 251 -17.02 -8.00 10.64
CA CYS A 251 -18.26 -8.49 10.06
C CYS A 251 -18.57 -9.95 10.49
N PRO A 252 -18.75 -10.21 11.80
CA PRO A 252 -18.91 -11.57 12.33
C PRO A 252 -20.14 -12.27 11.77
N GLU A 253 -21.27 -11.57 11.63
CA GLU A 253 -22.51 -12.12 11.05
C GLU A 253 -22.31 -12.62 9.61
N ALA A 254 -21.55 -11.88 8.81
CA ALA A 254 -21.27 -12.24 7.42
C ALA A 254 -20.34 -13.45 7.32
N VAL A 255 -19.40 -13.60 8.26
CA VAL A 255 -18.50 -14.76 8.37
C VAL A 255 -19.29 -16.00 8.83
N GLN A 256 -20.12 -15.84 9.85
CA GLN A 256 -20.96 -16.91 10.40
C GLN A 256 -21.92 -17.46 9.34
N ALA A 257 -22.59 -16.59 8.58
CA ALA A 257 -23.47 -16.98 7.47
C ALA A 257 -22.76 -17.78 6.37
N ARG A 258 -21.42 -17.75 6.33
CA ARG A 258 -20.58 -18.44 5.34
C ARG A 258 -19.87 -19.67 5.92
N GLY A 259 -20.32 -20.18 7.06
CA GLY A 259 -19.81 -21.40 7.68
C GLY A 259 -18.81 -21.16 8.82
N ASP A 260 -18.71 -19.92 9.28
CA ASP A 260 -17.96 -19.50 10.48
C ASP A 260 -16.44 -19.78 10.42
N GLY A 261 -15.70 -19.24 11.39
CA GLY A 261 -14.25 -19.41 11.55
C GLY A 261 -13.44 -19.04 10.30
N VAL A 262 -12.30 -19.73 10.11
CA VAL A 262 -11.40 -19.51 8.98
C VAL A 262 -12.08 -19.79 7.63
N PRO A 263 -12.80 -20.90 7.41
CA PRO A 263 -13.47 -21.16 6.13
C PRO A 263 -14.54 -20.10 5.79
N GLY A 264 -15.28 -19.61 6.79
CA GLY A 264 -16.23 -18.52 6.61
C GLY A 264 -15.56 -17.21 6.20
N ALA A 265 -14.43 -16.87 6.85
CA ALA A 265 -13.63 -15.70 6.50
C ALA A 265 -13.03 -15.80 5.09
N GLN A 266 -12.50 -16.96 4.70
CA GLN A 266 -11.97 -17.20 3.35
C GLN A 266 -13.06 -17.02 2.28
N ARG A 267 -14.26 -17.58 2.50
CA ARG A 267 -15.41 -17.42 1.58
C ARG A 267 -15.92 -15.97 1.53
N ALA A 268 -15.93 -15.27 2.66
CA ALA A 268 -16.28 -13.86 2.72
C ALA A 268 -15.31 -13.01 1.89
N LEU A 269 -14.00 -13.18 2.12
CA LEU A 269 -12.96 -12.47 1.39
C LEU A 269 -13.00 -12.78 -0.11
N LEU A 270 -13.18 -14.05 -0.50
CA LEU A 270 -13.33 -14.46 -1.89
C LEU A 270 -14.53 -13.78 -2.57
N ARG A 271 -15.67 -13.69 -1.88
CA ARG A 271 -16.87 -13.01 -2.40
C ARG A 271 -16.59 -11.56 -2.78
N VAL A 272 -15.88 -10.83 -1.93
CA VAL A 272 -15.49 -9.43 -2.19
C VAL A 272 -14.48 -9.35 -3.34
N ALA A 273 -13.49 -10.25 -3.35
CA ALA A 273 -12.45 -10.30 -4.38
C ALA A 273 -13.04 -10.59 -5.77
N ASP A 274 -13.92 -11.58 -5.92
CA ASP A 274 -14.57 -11.90 -7.20
C ASP A 274 -15.47 -10.75 -7.68
N GLN A 275 -16.16 -10.06 -6.76
CA GLN A 275 -16.95 -8.88 -7.11
C GLN A 275 -16.05 -7.74 -7.63
N LEU A 276 -14.94 -7.45 -6.94
CA LEU A 276 -14.01 -6.42 -7.40
C LEU A 276 -13.40 -6.81 -8.75
N ALA A 277 -12.96 -8.07 -8.93
CA ALA A 277 -12.43 -8.57 -10.19
C ALA A 277 -13.44 -8.35 -11.33
N SER A 278 -14.70 -8.76 -11.13
CA SER A 278 -15.78 -8.58 -12.11
C SER A 278 -16.01 -7.12 -12.47
N ARG A 279 -16.00 -6.21 -11.47
CA ARG A 279 -16.18 -4.77 -11.71
C ARG A 279 -14.99 -4.13 -12.42
N LEU A 280 -13.77 -4.57 -12.13
CA LEU A 280 -12.56 -4.14 -12.82
C LEU A 280 -12.57 -4.61 -14.28
N THR A 281 -13.02 -5.86 -14.55
CA THR A 281 -13.23 -6.37 -15.90
C THR A 281 -14.28 -5.57 -16.66
N GLY A 282 -15.41 -5.26 -16.05
CA GLY A 282 -16.40 -4.34 -16.63
C GLY A 282 -15.84 -2.94 -16.92
N ALA A 283 -14.82 -2.50 -16.18
CA ALA A 283 -14.12 -1.24 -16.39
C ALA A 283 -12.95 -1.33 -17.40
N GLY A 284 -12.73 -2.48 -18.05
CA GLY A 284 -11.71 -2.68 -19.08
C GLY A 284 -10.33 -3.07 -18.56
N PHE A 285 -10.23 -3.64 -17.36
CA PHE A 285 -9.01 -4.20 -16.79
C PHE A 285 -9.05 -5.73 -16.77
N LYS A 286 -7.90 -6.37 -16.92
CA LYS A 286 -7.75 -7.77 -16.56
C LYS A 286 -7.39 -7.85 -15.08
N ALA A 287 -8.23 -8.49 -14.27
CA ALA A 287 -8.02 -8.65 -12.84
C ALA A 287 -7.99 -10.15 -12.50
N THR A 288 -6.82 -10.68 -12.18
CA THR A 288 -6.62 -12.09 -11.84
C THR A 288 -6.39 -12.21 -10.33
N LEU A 289 -7.17 -13.05 -9.67
CA LEU A 289 -6.95 -13.39 -8.27
C LEU A 289 -5.77 -14.37 -8.19
N LEU A 290 -4.78 -14.07 -7.35
CA LEU A 290 -3.55 -14.85 -7.28
C LEU A 290 -3.77 -16.17 -6.53
N ASP A 291 -3.19 -17.26 -7.04
CA ASP A 291 -3.01 -18.48 -6.26
C ASP A 291 -1.90 -18.33 -5.19
N GLU A 292 -1.66 -19.37 -4.38
CA GLU A 292 -0.67 -19.30 -3.30
C GLU A 292 0.77 -19.08 -3.82
N ASN A 293 1.15 -19.74 -4.91
CA ASN A 293 2.48 -19.60 -5.49
C ASN A 293 2.64 -18.24 -6.16
N GLU A 294 1.65 -17.79 -6.94
CA GLU A 294 1.62 -16.47 -7.55
C GLU A 294 1.66 -15.35 -6.51
N LEU A 295 0.99 -15.54 -5.36
CA LEU A 295 1.05 -14.63 -4.22
C LEU A 295 2.48 -14.53 -3.67
N VAL A 296 3.16 -15.66 -3.44
CA VAL A 296 4.56 -15.67 -3.00
C VAL A 296 5.46 -14.98 -4.03
N GLN A 297 5.27 -15.21 -5.32
CA GLN A 297 6.00 -14.53 -6.39
C GLN A 297 5.76 -13.01 -6.40
N ALA A 298 4.51 -12.58 -6.19
CA ALA A 298 4.16 -11.16 -6.11
C ALA A 298 4.83 -10.47 -4.91
N LEU A 299 4.86 -11.13 -3.76
CA LEU A 299 5.54 -10.65 -2.55
C LEU A 299 7.06 -10.57 -2.75
N ALA A 300 7.67 -11.60 -3.35
CA ALA A 300 9.08 -11.63 -3.71
C ALA A 300 9.45 -10.50 -4.70
N THR A 301 8.64 -10.32 -5.74
CA THR A 301 8.85 -9.28 -6.75
C THR A 301 8.71 -7.89 -6.14
N SER A 302 7.66 -7.64 -5.37
CA SER A 302 7.46 -6.34 -4.70
C SER A 302 8.60 -6.03 -3.72
N SER A 303 9.07 -7.04 -2.97
CA SER A 303 10.23 -6.94 -2.06
C SER A 303 11.57 -6.76 -2.78
N CYS A 304 11.60 -6.84 -4.13
CA CYS A 304 12.80 -6.77 -4.95
C CYS A 304 13.85 -7.83 -4.60
N LEU A 305 13.43 -9.05 -4.22
CA LEU A 305 14.39 -10.13 -3.89
C LEU A 305 15.37 -10.35 -5.03
N ASN A 306 16.63 -10.65 -4.71
CA ASN A 306 17.62 -10.95 -5.74
C ASN A 306 17.37 -12.38 -6.26
N PRO A 307 17.05 -12.56 -7.55
CA PRO A 307 16.75 -13.90 -8.08
C PRO A 307 17.91 -14.88 -7.94
N ARG A 308 19.16 -14.39 -8.04
CA ARG A 308 20.36 -15.23 -7.88
C ARG A 308 20.54 -15.68 -6.44
N ALA A 309 20.42 -14.75 -5.48
CA ALA A 309 20.49 -15.09 -4.07
C ALA A 309 19.37 -16.08 -3.70
N ASN A 310 18.16 -15.86 -4.24
CA ASN A 310 17.03 -16.74 -4.00
C ASN A 310 17.26 -18.17 -4.52
N ALA A 311 17.80 -18.31 -5.74
CA ALA A 311 18.13 -19.61 -6.31
C ALA A 311 19.20 -20.36 -5.50
N GLN A 312 20.22 -19.64 -5.01
CA GLN A 312 21.26 -20.21 -4.15
C GLN A 312 20.66 -20.72 -2.83
N HIS A 313 19.81 -19.93 -2.17
CA HIS A 313 19.16 -20.31 -0.92
C HIS A 313 18.18 -21.49 -1.08
N ALA A 314 17.53 -21.62 -2.24
CA ALA A 314 16.67 -22.77 -2.53
C ALA A 314 17.47 -24.08 -2.67
N GLN A 315 18.75 -24.01 -3.04
CA GLN A 315 19.61 -25.18 -3.27
C GLN A 315 20.47 -25.56 -2.07
N ASP A 316 20.83 -24.60 -1.22
CA ASP A 316 21.95 -24.77 -0.28
C ASP A 316 21.68 -25.76 0.86
N GLY A 317 20.42 -26.14 1.16
CA GLY A 317 20.05 -27.15 2.17
C GLY A 317 20.52 -26.91 3.62
N ARG A 318 21.40 -25.92 3.84
CA ARG A 318 21.89 -25.43 5.13
C ARG A 318 20.83 -24.59 5.81
N GLN A 319 21.01 -24.34 7.11
CA GLN A 319 20.14 -23.45 7.86
C GLN A 319 20.04 -22.09 7.15
N PRO A 320 18.82 -21.55 6.95
CA PRO A 320 18.62 -20.26 6.29
C PRO A 320 19.39 -19.17 7.04
N GLN A 321 20.40 -18.58 6.40
CA GLN A 321 21.03 -17.37 6.93
C GLN A 321 20.08 -16.19 6.73
N ARG A 322 19.96 -15.34 7.76
CA ARG A 322 19.09 -14.16 7.70
C ARG A 322 19.44 -13.26 6.51
N ARG A 323 18.45 -12.98 5.66
CA ARG A 323 18.60 -12.21 4.41
C ARG A 323 18.29 -10.73 4.58
N THR A 324 17.58 -10.35 5.65
CA THR A 324 17.15 -8.99 5.93
C THR A 324 17.95 -8.31 7.04
N VAL A 325 18.13 -6.99 6.93
CA VAL A 325 18.75 -6.14 7.97
C VAL A 325 18.05 -4.79 8.05
N GLU A 326 17.61 -4.39 9.24
CA GLU A 326 17.03 -3.05 9.47
C GLU A 326 18.05 -2.07 10.07
N SER A 327 18.31 -1.00 9.33
CA SER A 327 19.08 0.17 9.72
C SER A 327 18.18 1.33 10.13
N VAL A 328 18.76 2.41 10.66
CA VAL A 328 17.98 3.59 11.06
C VAL A 328 17.26 4.22 9.88
N ARG A 329 17.83 4.18 8.67
CA ARG A 329 17.28 4.87 7.49
C ARG A 329 16.95 3.95 6.33
N SER A 330 17.37 2.70 6.40
CA SER A 330 17.21 1.73 5.33
C SER A 330 16.83 0.35 5.86
N TRP A 331 16.16 -0.42 5.01
CA TRP A 331 15.99 -1.86 5.16
C TRP A 331 16.74 -2.52 4.00
N ARG A 332 17.57 -3.53 4.29
CA ARG A 332 18.29 -4.29 3.27
C ARG A 332 17.72 -5.69 3.19
N VAL A 333 17.50 -6.18 1.99
CA VAL A 333 17.26 -7.61 1.70
C VAL A 333 18.24 -8.03 0.62
N ASP A 334 18.99 -9.11 0.85
CA ASP A 334 20.08 -9.54 -0.02
C ASP A 334 21.08 -8.38 -0.30
N ASP A 335 21.31 -8.05 -1.59
CA ASP A 335 22.13 -6.93 -2.09
C ASP A 335 21.29 -5.69 -2.45
N ARG A 336 20.06 -5.57 -1.92
CA ARG A 336 19.14 -4.47 -2.23
C ARG A 336 18.87 -3.60 -1.01
N TRP A 337 19.08 -2.30 -1.15
CA TRP A 337 18.79 -1.33 -0.10
C TRP A 337 17.49 -0.62 -0.40
N HIS A 338 16.64 -0.53 0.60
CA HIS A 338 15.33 0.08 0.52
C HIS A 338 15.25 1.27 1.47
N THR A 339 14.53 2.30 1.05
CA THR A 339 14.08 3.36 1.94
C THR A 339 12.62 3.65 1.68
N THR A 340 11.83 3.65 2.75
CA THR A 340 10.39 3.95 2.70
C THR A 340 10.09 5.34 3.26
N TYR A 341 9.22 6.04 2.54
CA TYR A 341 8.65 7.34 2.87
C TYR A 341 7.15 7.20 3.08
N TRP A 342 6.62 7.92 4.05
CA TRP A 342 5.19 8.14 4.24
C TRP A 342 4.77 9.47 3.60
N LEU A 343 3.63 9.45 2.92
CA LEU A 343 3.01 10.63 2.34
C LEU A 343 2.19 11.36 3.41
N SER A 344 2.88 12.19 4.19
CA SER A 344 2.33 12.99 5.29
C SER A 344 1.32 14.06 4.84
N ARG A 345 1.44 14.54 3.60
CA ARG A 345 0.53 15.53 3.02
C ARG A 345 0.25 15.20 1.56
N TRP A 346 -1.01 14.98 1.25
CA TRP A 346 -1.47 14.83 -0.12
C TRP A 346 -1.58 16.20 -0.80
N PRO A 347 -1.21 16.32 -2.09
CA PRO A 347 -1.54 17.50 -2.86
C PRO A 347 -3.05 17.57 -3.13
N GLN A 348 -3.52 18.71 -3.62
CA GLN A 348 -4.87 18.81 -4.18
C GLN A 348 -4.95 17.89 -5.41
N LEU A 349 -5.92 16.98 -5.41
CA LEU A 349 -6.16 16.00 -6.46
C LEU A 349 -7.39 16.40 -7.29
N GLY A 350 -7.38 16.19 -8.60
CA GLY A 350 -8.52 16.48 -9.48
C GLY A 350 -8.48 17.88 -10.10
N ASP A 351 -9.63 18.41 -10.50
CA ASP A 351 -9.72 19.67 -11.26
C ASP A 351 -9.06 20.85 -10.50
N GLY A 352 -8.09 21.50 -11.15
CA GLY A 352 -7.27 22.57 -10.56
C GLY A 352 -6.12 22.10 -9.66
N GLY A 353 -5.89 20.79 -9.54
CA GLY A 353 -4.79 20.16 -8.80
C GLY A 353 -3.93 19.21 -9.66
N VAL A 354 -3.14 18.35 -8.99
CA VAL A 354 -2.33 17.33 -9.67
C VAL A 354 -3.18 16.08 -9.89
N ALA A 355 -3.20 15.54 -11.10
CA ALA A 355 -3.86 14.26 -11.34
C ALA A 355 -3.11 13.14 -10.60
N LEU A 356 -3.84 12.27 -9.88
CA LEU A 356 -3.20 11.19 -9.13
C LEU A 356 -2.28 10.28 -9.99
N PRO A 357 -2.64 9.91 -11.23
CA PRO A 357 -1.74 9.11 -12.09
C PRO A 357 -0.47 9.85 -12.48
N GLU A 358 -0.55 11.17 -12.63
CA GLU A 358 0.61 12.01 -12.89
C GLU A 358 1.52 12.05 -11.65
N LEU A 359 0.94 12.19 -10.46
CA LEU A 359 1.68 12.12 -9.20
C LEU A 359 2.39 10.77 -9.03
N ILE A 360 1.67 9.67 -9.30
CA ILE A 360 2.23 8.30 -9.26
C ILE A 360 3.38 8.19 -10.27
N THR A 361 3.18 8.65 -11.50
CA THR A 361 4.20 8.58 -12.55
C THR A 361 5.44 9.38 -12.15
N ARG A 362 5.28 10.61 -11.63
CA ARG A 362 6.40 11.44 -11.13
C ARG A 362 7.18 10.74 -10.01
N PHE A 363 6.51 10.05 -9.09
CA PHE A 363 7.18 9.33 -8.01
C PHE A 363 7.82 8.02 -8.46
N THR A 364 7.32 7.41 -9.53
CA THR A 364 7.75 6.08 -9.99
C THR A 364 8.68 6.12 -11.20
N SER A 365 9.01 7.30 -11.72
CA SER A 365 9.92 7.53 -12.87
C SER A 365 11.38 7.74 -12.47
N LEU A 366 11.74 7.53 -11.21
CA LEU A 366 13.11 7.70 -10.69
C LEU A 366 14.07 6.68 -11.34
N PRO A 367 15.31 7.07 -11.70
CA PRO A 367 16.29 6.20 -12.34
C PRO A 367 16.99 5.29 -11.33
N VAL A 368 16.21 4.43 -10.66
CA VAL A 368 16.66 3.54 -9.58
C VAL A 368 16.19 2.11 -9.85
N LEU A 369 16.75 1.11 -9.16
CA LEU A 369 16.42 -0.30 -9.43
C LEU A 369 14.92 -0.58 -9.46
N ALA A 370 14.17 -0.09 -8.46
CA ALA A 370 12.72 -0.12 -8.48
C ALA A 370 12.13 0.96 -7.57
N THR A 371 10.92 1.41 -7.91
CA THR A 371 10.10 2.22 -7.02
C THR A 371 8.76 1.55 -6.79
N THR A 372 8.31 1.49 -5.54
CA THR A 372 7.01 0.94 -5.18
C THR A 372 6.17 2.05 -4.55
N PHE A 373 5.03 2.35 -5.16
CA PHE A 373 4.03 3.28 -4.65
C PHE A 373 2.85 2.48 -4.10
N SER A 374 2.49 2.70 -2.84
CA SER A 374 1.43 1.97 -2.14
C SER A 374 0.42 2.95 -1.60
N VAL A 375 -0.87 2.69 -1.84
CA VAL A 375 -1.97 3.49 -1.33
C VAL A 375 -2.97 2.58 -0.66
N THR A 376 -3.20 2.80 0.63
CA THR A 376 -4.19 2.08 1.42
C THR A 376 -5.41 2.95 1.62
N LEU A 377 -6.56 2.44 1.17
CA LEU A 377 -7.87 2.99 1.40
C LEU A 377 -8.50 2.30 2.61
N GLY A 378 -9.06 3.10 3.51
CA GLY A 378 -9.91 2.63 4.58
C GLY A 378 -11.15 3.51 4.72
N ARG A 379 -12.01 3.18 5.67
CA ARG A 379 -13.19 3.99 5.99
C ARG A 379 -12.83 5.07 7.00
N ALA A 380 -13.42 6.25 6.85
CA ALA A 380 -13.36 7.34 7.82
C ALA A 380 -14.79 7.80 8.14
N GLY A 381 -15.40 7.22 9.16
CA GLY A 381 -16.80 7.49 9.51
C GLY A 381 -17.80 6.88 8.52
N SER A 382 -19.02 7.44 8.45
CA SER A 382 -20.12 6.87 7.65
C SER A 382 -19.98 7.07 6.14
N ARG A 383 -19.28 8.12 5.69
CA ARG A 383 -19.11 8.46 4.25
C ARG A 383 -17.71 8.94 3.87
N GLY A 384 -16.77 9.01 4.81
CA GLY A 384 -15.41 9.46 4.52
C GLY A 384 -14.49 8.32 4.11
N VAL A 385 -13.45 8.65 3.36
CA VAL A 385 -12.37 7.74 2.95
C VAL A 385 -11.11 8.16 3.69
N SER A 386 -10.44 7.21 4.35
CA SER A 386 -9.07 7.41 4.80
C SER A 386 -8.11 6.95 3.71
N LEU A 387 -7.08 7.75 3.46
CA LEU A 387 -6.10 7.49 2.41
C LEU A 387 -4.70 7.60 3.00
N THR A 388 -3.95 6.50 2.97
CA THR A 388 -2.55 6.50 3.41
C THR A 388 -1.64 6.09 2.28
N GLY A 389 -0.60 6.90 2.01
CA GLY A 389 0.34 6.67 0.92
C GLY A 389 1.74 6.37 1.43
N HIS A 390 2.40 5.40 0.79
CA HIS A 390 3.81 5.07 1.03
C HIS A 390 4.57 4.97 -0.28
N ILE A 391 5.85 5.34 -0.24
CA ILE A 391 6.75 5.25 -1.37
C ILE A 391 8.01 4.53 -0.89
N ARG A 392 8.32 3.38 -1.48
CA ARG A 392 9.57 2.67 -1.24
C ARG A 392 10.46 2.78 -2.47
N VAL A 393 11.66 3.29 -2.26
CA VAL A 393 12.73 3.34 -3.25
C VAL A 393 13.68 2.19 -2.97
N THR A 394 14.03 1.42 -3.99
CA THR A 394 14.98 0.31 -3.91
C THR A 394 16.18 0.61 -4.79
N ALA A 395 17.39 0.56 -4.23
CA ALA A 395 18.67 0.82 -4.87
C ALA A 395 19.63 -0.38 -4.69
N ARG A 396 20.74 -0.40 -5.43
CA ARG A 396 21.80 -1.40 -5.31
C ARG A 396 22.89 -1.02 -4.31
N GLY A 397 22.87 0.23 -3.82
CA GLY A 397 23.82 0.72 -2.83
C GLY A 397 23.25 1.88 -2.00
N GLU A 398 23.87 2.13 -0.85
CA GLU A 398 23.40 3.16 0.08
C GLU A 398 23.63 4.59 -0.43
N SER A 399 24.70 4.84 -1.21
CA SER A 399 24.96 6.13 -1.83
C SER A 399 23.91 6.50 -2.88
N GLU A 400 23.63 5.57 -3.80
CA GLU A 400 22.58 5.68 -4.82
C GLU A 400 21.22 5.95 -4.16
N LEU A 401 20.91 5.23 -3.08
CA LEU A 401 19.67 5.42 -2.32
C LEU A 401 19.55 6.84 -1.73
N GLY A 402 20.65 7.41 -1.24
CA GLY A 402 20.69 8.77 -0.71
C GLY A 402 20.57 9.86 -1.79
N GLU A 403 21.09 9.62 -2.99
CA GLU A 403 20.93 10.50 -4.16
C GLU A 403 19.49 10.50 -4.67
N VAL A 404 18.94 9.32 -4.94
CA VAL A 404 17.56 9.16 -5.41
C VAL A 404 16.55 9.60 -4.37
N GLY A 405 16.83 9.40 -3.08
CA GLY A 405 16.00 9.93 -1.99
C GLY A 405 15.85 11.45 -2.05
N ARG A 406 16.95 12.18 -2.31
CA ARG A 406 16.90 13.65 -2.49
C ARG A 406 16.14 14.05 -3.74
N GLU A 407 16.17 13.24 -4.80
CA GLU A 407 15.39 13.48 -6.02
C GLU A 407 13.89 13.28 -5.79
N LEU A 408 13.52 12.22 -5.07
CA LEU A 408 12.14 11.98 -4.65
C LEU A 408 11.60 13.13 -3.79
N GLU A 409 12.38 13.61 -2.81
CA GLU A 409 12.00 14.75 -1.96
C GLU A 409 11.82 16.05 -2.77
N ARG A 410 12.68 16.28 -3.78
CA ARG A 410 12.54 17.40 -4.72
C ARG A 410 11.27 17.27 -5.57
N ALA A 411 11.00 16.08 -6.12
CA ALA A 411 9.80 15.80 -6.92
C ALA A 411 8.52 15.98 -6.10
N ALA A 412 8.52 15.52 -4.84
CA ALA A 412 7.40 15.72 -3.93
C ALA A 412 7.17 17.20 -3.59
N SER A 413 8.24 17.93 -3.31
CA SER A 413 8.16 19.38 -3.05
C SER A 413 7.57 20.12 -4.25
N ALA A 414 7.99 19.79 -5.48
CA ALA A 414 7.45 20.36 -6.71
C ALA A 414 5.95 20.03 -6.92
N ALA A 415 5.52 18.85 -6.49
CA ALA A 415 4.11 18.44 -6.52
C ALA A 415 3.30 18.93 -5.31
N LYS A 416 3.88 19.73 -4.40
CA LYS A 416 3.28 20.15 -3.11
C LYS A 416 2.87 18.97 -2.20
N ALA A 417 3.48 17.82 -2.40
CA ALA A 417 3.32 16.63 -1.59
C ALA A 417 4.32 16.64 -0.42
N GLY A 418 3.86 16.26 0.78
CA GLY A 418 4.71 16.16 1.95
C GLY A 418 5.21 14.73 2.16
N LEU A 419 6.51 14.49 2.05
CA LEU A 419 7.13 13.20 2.35
C LEU A 419 7.89 13.23 3.67
N VAL A 420 7.77 12.12 4.42
CA VAL A 420 8.54 11.88 5.64
C VAL A 420 9.19 10.52 5.53
N ARG A 421 10.53 10.46 5.56
CA ARG A 421 11.25 9.19 5.62
C ARG A 421 10.94 8.49 6.95
N LEU A 422 10.66 7.19 6.89
CA LEU A 422 10.32 6.36 8.04
C LEU A 422 11.57 5.95 8.83
N ASP A 423 12.32 6.92 9.34
CA ASP A 423 13.53 6.66 10.13
C ASP A 423 13.20 5.78 11.35
N ARG A 424 13.90 4.65 11.50
CA ARG A 424 13.70 3.60 12.51
C ARG A 424 12.39 2.81 12.36
N GLU A 425 11.71 2.95 11.24
CA GLU A 425 10.45 2.29 10.93
C GLU A 425 10.49 1.74 9.50
N GLN A 426 11.66 1.27 9.06
CA GLN A 426 11.88 0.87 7.67
C GLN A 426 11.28 -0.50 7.37
N VAL A 427 11.30 -1.43 8.33
CA VAL A 427 10.59 -2.72 8.20
C VAL A 427 9.07 -2.53 8.15
N PRO A 428 8.42 -1.81 9.10
CA PRO A 428 7.00 -1.47 8.98
C PRO A 428 6.67 -0.77 7.67
N GLY A 429 7.51 0.19 7.25
CA GLY A 429 7.36 0.86 5.96
C GLY A 429 7.44 -0.10 4.78
N ALA A 430 8.40 -1.04 4.78
CA ALA A 430 8.53 -2.05 3.74
C ALA A 430 7.27 -2.92 3.66
N LEU A 431 6.77 -3.44 4.79
CA LEU A 431 5.52 -4.22 4.86
C LEU A 431 4.31 -3.44 4.34
N ALA A 432 4.19 -2.15 4.70
CA ALA A 432 3.14 -1.25 4.21
C ALA A 432 3.21 -0.96 2.68
N THR A 433 4.31 -1.35 2.02
CA THR A 433 4.45 -1.28 0.55
C THR A 433 4.38 -2.62 -0.15
N LEU A 434 4.29 -3.73 0.59
CA LEU A 434 3.95 -5.04 0.04
C LEU A 434 2.43 -5.18 -0.12
N PRO A 435 1.94 -6.01 -1.06
CA PRO A 435 0.51 -6.27 -1.24
C PRO A 435 -0.05 -7.13 -0.10
N LEU A 436 -0.10 -6.57 1.11
CA LEU A 436 -0.55 -7.22 2.35
C LEU A 436 -1.86 -6.63 2.89
N GLY A 437 -2.41 -5.61 2.22
CA GLY A 437 -3.57 -4.87 2.65
C GLY A 437 -3.25 -3.63 3.50
N GLY A 438 -1.99 -3.17 3.53
CA GLY A 438 -1.58 -1.95 4.22
C GLY A 438 -1.45 -2.10 5.73
N THR A 439 -0.91 -3.22 6.19
CA THR A 439 -0.72 -3.58 7.60
C THR A 439 0.11 -2.53 8.39
N TYR A 440 -0.27 -2.33 9.65
CA TYR A 440 0.50 -1.68 10.72
C TYR A 440 0.50 -2.59 11.94
#